data_AF-A0A2T0YHL3-F1
#
_entry.id   AF-A0A2T0YHL3-F1
#
_cell.length_a   1.000
_cell.length_b   1.000
_cell.length_c   1.000
_cell.angle_alpha   90.00
_cell.angle_beta   90.00
_cell.angle_gamma   90.00
#
_symmetry.space_group_name_H-M   'P 1'
#
loop_
_entity.id
_entity.type
_entity.pdbx_description
1 polymer ?
#
loop_
_entity_poly.entity_id
_entity_poly.type
_entity_poly.pdbx_seq_one_letter_code
_entity_poly.pdbx_strand_id
1 'polypeptide(L)'
;MSLPFYRPLSPTCGLRVSPLALGTLPFGGADGGHMGTLGPDDAAVLLDRCLEAGINLIDTANLYSGGVSEEVLGETLARSGRYDELLVTTKARMVVGDGPNDGGASRWHLLNEVDKSLHRIGRDHLDLFYLHHWDGETPLEETLQTMDGLVRSGKIRYYGVSNYTGWQLMKAMKVCEVNGFIKPVVQQIHYSPYSREAEYEMIPAGIDQGIGTQSWSPLGMGLLTGKFRRDQHPESGARMADGDGSELRVADWERLYGVVDVLDEVAQRNNATIPQVVLAWLLERPGVTNLAVGARSLEQWNDLLGTFEVSLDAEDTQAIDDAGRPSLAYPFWHQADMASERMSGADESIMATTKREIAEKIGE
;
A
#
# COMPACT_ATOMS: atom_id res chain seq x y z
N MET A 1 14.53 6.53 -19.73
CA MET A 1 14.32 7.89 -19.18
C MET A 1 13.95 7.72 -17.73
N SER A 2 14.60 8.41 -16.79
CA SER A 2 14.16 8.39 -15.39
C SER A 2 12.73 8.94 -15.32
N LEU A 3 11.85 8.23 -14.60
CA LEU A 3 10.49 8.71 -14.37
C LEU A 3 10.55 10.04 -13.59
N PRO A 4 9.66 11.01 -13.88
CA PRO A 4 9.55 12.20 -13.04
C PRO A 4 9.25 11.79 -11.59
N PHE A 5 9.80 12.53 -10.62
CA PHE A 5 9.61 12.23 -9.19
C PHE A 5 8.13 12.08 -8.84
N TYR A 6 7.29 13.03 -9.28
CA TYR A 6 5.84 12.90 -9.19
C TYR A 6 5.28 12.09 -10.36
N ARG A 7 4.58 11.01 -10.04
CA ARG A 7 3.98 10.07 -10.99
C ARG A 7 2.46 10.24 -10.98
N PRO A 8 1.75 10.03 -12.11
CA PRO A 8 0.30 9.87 -12.08
C PRO A 8 -0.07 8.75 -11.09
N LEU A 9 -1.08 8.98 -10.24
CA LEU A 9 -1.58 7.96 -9.32
C LEU A 9 -2.09 6.74 -10.10
N SER A 10 -2.71 6.99 -11.26
CA SER A 10 -3.12 5.97 -12.22
C SER A 10 -3.20 6.55 -13.63
N PRO A 11 -3.21 5.72 -14.69
CA PRO A 11 -3.49 6.17 -16.06
C PRO A 11 -4.86 6.84 -16.26
N THR A 12 -5.81 6.59 -15.36
CA THR A 12 -7.21 7.05 -15.50
C THR A 12 -7.51 8.34 -14.73
N CYS A 13 -6.54 8.91 -14.00
CA CYS A 13 -6.72 10.17 -13.27
C CYS A 13 -5.54 11.14 -13.42
N GLY A 14 -5.82 12.44 -13.24
CA GLY A 14 -4.83 13.51 -13.33
C GLY A 14 -4.06 13.79 -12.03
N LEU A 15 -4.38 13.08 -10.93
CA LEU A 15 -3.72 13.27 -9.64
C LEU A 15 -2.28 12.76 -9.71
N ARG A 16 -1.31 13.55 -9.23
CA ARG A 16 0.09 13.15 -9.16
C ARG A 16 0.55 13.00 -7.72
N VAL A 17 1.26 11.91 -7.45
CA VAL A 17 1.73 11.54 -6.11
C VAL A 17 3.24 11.34 -6.11
N SER A 18 3.88 11.60 -4.98
CA SER A 18 5.26 11.18 -4.73
C SER A 18 5.37 9.65 -4.72
N PRO A 19 6.55 9.06 -4.93
CA PRO A 19 6.69 7.61 -4.95
C PRO A 19 6.45 6.98 -3.58
N LEU A 20 6.74 7.70 -2.49
CA LEU A 20 6.41 7.30 -1.13
C LEU A 20 5.23 8.14 -0.60
N ALA A 21 4.45 7.55 0.29
CA ALA A 21 3.48 8.22 1.16
C ALA A 21 3.85 7.94 2.62
N LEU A 22 3.74 8.95 3.48
CA LEU A 22 3.91 8.75 4.91
C LEU A 22 2.66 8.06 5.48
N GLY A 23 2.80 6.80 5.86
CA GLY A 23 1.76 6.03 6.54
C GLY A 23 1.71 6.40 8.02
N THR A 24 0.53 6.77 8.51
CA THR A 24 0.35 7.31 9.87
C THR A 24 0.00 6.27 10.92
N LEU A 25 0.09 4.96 10.63
CA LEU A 25 -0.13 3.92 11.63
C LEU A 25 0.65 4.18 12.95
N PRO A 26 1.90 4.72 12.94
CA PRO A 26 2.61 5.10 14.15
C PRO A 26 2.06 6.30 14.94
N PHE A 27 1.08 7.04 14.42
CA PHE A 27 0.53 8.26 15.02
C PHE A 27 -0.57 7.92 16.03
N GLY A 28 -0.57 8.58 17.19
CA GLY A 28 -1.49 8.33 18.29
C GLY A 28 -1.05 7.18 19.19
N GLY A 29 -1.98 6.60 19.96
CA GLY A 29 -1.79 5.36 20.72
C GLY A 29 -1.25 5.48 22.15
N ALA A 30 -0.81 6.67 22.59
CA ALA A 30 -0.25 6.88 23.93
C ALA A 30 -1.21 6.54 25.10
N ASP A 31 -2.53 6.53 24.87
CA ASP A 31 -3.57 6.30 25.90
C ASP A 31 -4.35 4.97 25.70
N GLY A 32 -3.69 3.91 25.22
CA GLY A 32 -4.29 2.57 25.11
C GLY A 32 -4.73 2.14 23.71
N GLY A 33 -4.33 2.88 22.67
CA GLY A 33 -4.43 2.45 21.26
C GLY A 33 -3.20 1.61 20.87
N HIS A 34 -3.41 0.44 20.28
CA HIS A 34 -2.36 -0.59 20.16
C HIS A 34 -1.40 -0.43 18.96
N MET A 35 -1.46 0.68 18.19
CA MET A 35 -0.82 0.75 16.87
C MET A 35 0.31 1.79 16.72
N GLY A 36 0.37 2.80 17.60
CA GLY A 36 1.29 3.94 17.47
C GLY A 36 1.73 4.53 18.81
N THR A 37 2.70 5.45 18.77
CA THR A 37 3.15 6.21 19.95
C THR A 37 3.45 7.69 19.66
N LEU A 38 3.33 8.14 18.40
CA LEU A 38 3.76 9.48 18.00
C LEU A 38 2.64 10.51 18.22
N GLY A 39 2.96 11.58 18.96
CA GLY A 39 2.06 12.71 19.16
C GLY A 39 2.17 13.78 18.05
N PRO A 40 1.41 14.87 18.16
CA PRO A 40 1.40 15.94 17.16
C PRO A 40 2.76 16.61 16.91
N ASP A 41 3.62 16.69 17.93
CA ASP A 41 4.96 17.30 17.82
C ASP A 41 5.91 16.42 17.00
N ASP A 42 5.93 15.11 17.25
CA ASP A 42 6.72 14.15 16.46
C ASP A 42 6.21 14.06 15.02
N ALA A 43 4.87 14.06 14.86
CA ALA A 43 4.23 14.07 13.56
C ALA A 43 4.59 15.34 12.77
N ALA A 44 4.66 16.51 13.41
CA ALA A 44 5.07 17.76 12.75
C ALA A 44 6.47 17.66 12.15
N VAL A 45 7.43 17.13 12.91
CA VAL A 45 8.81 16.94 12.44
C VAL A 45 8.87 16.01 11.22
N LEU A 46 8.07 14.94 11.20
CA LEU A 46 7.99 14.04 10.05
C LEU A 46 7.32 14.69 8.84
N LEU A 47 6.24 15.45 9.03
CA LEU A 47 5.55 16.15 7.94
C LEU A 47 6.43 17.25 7.31
N ASP A 48 7.16 18.02 8.11
CA ASP A 48 8.10 19.02 7.59
C ASP A 48 9.17 18.34 6.73
N ARG A 49 9.73 17.23 7.20
CA ARG A 49 10.70 16.47 6.42
C ARG A 49 10.10 15.87 5.14
N CYS A 50 8.83 15.45 5.16
CA CYS A 50 8.12 15.02 3.96
C CYS A 50 8.09 16.11 2.90
N LEU A 51 7.66 17.32 3.29
CA LEU A 51 7.57 18.47 2.38
C LEU A 51 8.94 18.84 1.81
N GLU A 52 9.98 18.89 2.65
CA GLU A 52 11.36 19.12 2.21
C GLU A 52 11.86 18.08 1.20
N ALA A 53 11.43 16.82 1.34
CA ALA A 53 11.77 15.72 0.43
C ALA A 53 10.84 15.64 -0.80
N GLY A 54 9.86 16.55 -0.93
CA GLY A 54 8.86 16.53 -2.00
C GLY A 54 7.77 15.49 -1.83
N ILE A 55 7.67 14.80 -0.69
CA ILE A 55 6.59 13.85 -0.39
C ILE A 55 5.29 14.63 -0.22
N ASN A 56 4.27 14.26 -1.00
CA ASN A 56 3.01 15.00 -1.08
C ASN A 56 1.78 14.20 -0.65
N LEU A 57 1.93 12.95 -0.18
CA LEU A 57 0.83 12.06 0.17
C LEU A 57 1.00 11.52 1.59
N ILE A 58 -0.05 11.68 2.40
CA ILE A 58 -0.15 11.13 3.76
C ILE A 58 -1.28 10.10 3.77
N ASP A 59 -1.01 8.91 4.29
CA ASP A 59 -1.96 7.79 4.32
C ASP A 59 -2.36 7.44 5.74
N THR A 60 -3.64 7.65 6.08
CA THR A 60 -4.22 7.32 7.41
C THR A 60 -5.44 6.41 7.28
N ALA A 61 -6.12 6.09 8.38
CA ALA A 61 -7.38 5.36 8.39
C ALA A 61 -8.19 5.64 9.66
N ASN A 62 -9.51 5.56 9.56
CA ASN A 62 -10.40 5.73 10.72
C ASN A 62 -10.18 4.71 11.84
N LEU A 63 -9.66 3.52 11.51
CA LEU A 63 -9.35 2.46 12.47
C LEU A 63 -8.04 2.70 13.24
N TYR A 64 -7.10 3.48 12.68
CA TYR A 64 -5.75 3.59 13.26
C TYR A 64 -5.82 4.25 14.63
N SER A 65 -5.45 3.47 15.65
CA SER A 65 -5.62 3.83 17.06
C SER A 65 -7.05 4.30 17.40
N GLY A 66 -8.08 3.71 16.78
CA GLY A 66 -9.48 4.09 16.99
C GLY A 66 -9.85 5.50 16.49
N GLY A 67 -9.12 6.02 15.50
CA GLY A 67 -9.31 7.35 14.93
C GLY A 67 -8.34 8.40 15.46
N VAL A 68 -7.60 8.10 16.54
CA VAL A 68 -6.61 9.03 17.11
C VAL A 68 -5.51 9.38 16.11
N SER A 69 -5.15 8.48 15.18
CA SER A 69 -4.19 8.82 14.13
C SER A 69 -4.67 9.97 13.24
N GLU A 70 -5.97 10.08 12.98
CA GLU A 70 -6.56 11.16 12.18
C GLU A 70 -6.59 12.47 12.97
N GLU A 71 -6.84 12.39 14.28
CA GLU A 71 -6.82 13.55 15.18
C GLU A 71 -5.41 14.13 15.30
N VAL A 72 -4.39 13.29 15.49
CA VAL A 72 -2.98 13.71 15.51
C VAL A 72 -2.61 14.37 14.18
N LEU A 73 -2.98 13.76 13.05
CA LEU A 73 -2.74 14.36 11.73
C LEU A 73 -3.43 15.72 11.60
N GLY A 74 -4.71 15.82 11.98
CA GLY A 74 -5.47 17.06 11.91
C GLY A 74 -4.89 18.17 12.76
N GLU A 75 -4.51 17.86 14.01
CA GLU A 75 -3.87 18.82 14.90
C GLU A 75 -2.50 19.28 14.35
N THR A 76 -1.69 18.37 13.81
CA THR A 76 -0.42 18.72 13.19
C THR A 76 -0.61 19.63 11.98
N LEU A 77 -1.56 19.32 11.09
CA LEU A 77 -1.88 20.17 9.93
C LEU A 77 -2.35 21.55 10.38
N ALA A 78 -3.19 21.63 11.42
CA ALA A 78 -3.67 22.88 11.99
C ALA A 78 -2.56 23.77 12.53
N ARG A 79 -1.60 23.18 13.25
CA ARG A 79 -0.46 23.90 13.81
C ARG A 79 0.49 24.40 12.72
N SER A 80 0.68 23.63 11.65
CA SER A 80 1.56 24.00 10.53
C SER A 80 0.95 25.07 9.61
N GLY A 81 -0.39 25.15 9.52
CA GLY A 81 -1.09 25.99 8.55
C GLY A 81 -0.97 25.51 7.10
N ARG A 82 -0.47 24.29 6.86
CA ARG A 82 -0.13 23.73 5.54
C ARG A 82 -1.18 22.77 4.99
N TYR A 83 -2.45 23.01 5.28
CA TYR A 83 -3.57 22.13 4.89
C TYR A 83 -3.65 21.81 3.40
N ASP A 84 -3.16 22.70 2.54
CA ASP A 84 -3.25 22.58 1.09
C ASP A 84 -1.97 22.04 0.43
N GLU A 85 -0.89 21.83 1.21
CA GLU A 85 0.40 21.36 0.66
C GLU A 85 0.47 19.83 0.55
N LEU A 86 -0.38 19.11 1.29
CA LEU A 86 -0.39 17.64 1.36
C LEU A 86 -1.72 17.08 0.88
N LEU A 87 -1.62 16.01 0.09
CA LEU A 87 -2.73 15.11 -0.20
C LEU A 87 -2.95 14.21 1.02
N VAL A 88 -4.20 14.06 1.45
CA VAL A 88 -4.57 13.20 2.57
C VAL A 88 -5.49 12.10 2.09
N THR A 89 -5.11 10.86 2.40
CA THR A 89 -5.96 9.69 2.23
C THR A 89 -6.51 9.24 3.57
N THR A 90 -7.71 8.67 3.56
CA THR A 90 -8.18 7.83 4.66
C THR A 90 -9.00 6.65 4.13
N LYS A 91 -9.48 5.80 5.02
CA LYS A 91 -10.16 4.54 4.70
C LYS A 91 -11.28 4.32 5.69
N ALA A 92 -12.37 3.71 5.23
CA ALA A 92 -13.43 3.16 6.07
C ALA A 92 -13.90 1.80 5.54
N ARG A 93 -14.63 1.07 6.38
CA ARG A 93 -15.27 -0.26 6.20
C ARG A 93 -15.01 -1.18 7.40
N MET A 94 -13.86 -1.05 8.05
CA MET A 94 -13.54 -1.87 9.22
C MET A 94 -14.49 -1.54 10.38
N VAL A 95 -14.65 -2.49 11.30
CA VAL A 95 -15.45 -2.28 12.51
C VAL A 95 -14.71 -1.29 13.41
N VAL A 96 -15.34 -0.17 13.74
CA VAL A 96 -14.77 0.91 14.57
C VAL A 96 -15.61 1.24 15.81
N GLY A 97 -16.63 0.43 16.09
CA GLY A 97 -17.52 0.58 17.24
C GLY A 97 -18.30 -0.70 17.54
N ASP A 98 -19.10 -0.68 18.60
CA ASP A 98 -19.82 -1.87 19.11
C ASP A 98 -21.20 -2.07 18.47
N GLY A 99 -21.68 -1.09 17.71
CA GLY A 99 -22.99 -1.10 17.08
C GLY A 99 -23.05 -1.99 15.83
N PRO A 100 -24.26 -2.47 15.44
CA PRO A 100 -24.43 -3.37 14.30
C PRO A 100 -24.08 -2.73 12.94
N ASN A 101 -23.99 -1.39 12.88
CA ASN A 101 -23.67 -0.64 11.67
C ASN A 101 -22.35 0.14 11.79
N ASP A 102 -21.51 -0.22 12.77
CA ASP A 102 -20.20 0.40 13.00
C ASP A 102 -19.08 -0.23 12.16
N GLY A 103 -19.45 -0.99 11.11
CA GLY A 103 -18.57 -1.51 10.07
C GLY A 103 -19.31 -1.79 8.77
N GLY A 104 -18.60 -2.34 7.79
CA GLY A 104 -19.12 -2.70 6.46
C GLY A 104 -19.06 -1.55 5.45
N ALA A 105 -19.49 -1.82 4.22
CA ALA A 105 -19.49 -0.86 3.10
C ALA A 105 -20.89 -0.34 2.77
N SER A 106 -21.81 -0.37 3.75
CA SER A 106 -23.15 0.18 3.62
C SER A 106 -23.13 1.70 3.45
N ARG A 107 -24.16 2.25 2.80
CA ARG A 107 -24.32 3.69 2.65
C ARG A 107 -24.30 4.42 4.00
N TRP A 108 -24.96 3.83 5.00
CA TRP A 108 -25.01 4.38 6.36
C TRP A 108 -23.61 4.50 6.97
N HIS A 109 -22.83 3.42 6.96
CA HIS A 109 -21.51 3.40 7.58
C HIS A 109 -20.56 4.35 6.85
N LEU A 110 -20.48 4.26 5.51
CA LEU A 110 -19.53 5.05 4.72
C LEU A 110 -19.79 6.55 4.81
N LEU A 111 -21.06 7.00 4.75
CA LEU A 111 -21.38 8.43 4.87
C LEU A 111 -21.00 8.97 6.26
N ASN A 112 -21.30 8.22 7.31
CA ASN A 112 -20.97 8.63 8.68
C ASN A 112 -19.45 8.65 8.92
N GLU A 113 -18.71 7.67 8.42
CA GLU A 113 -17.27 7.60 8.62
C GLU A 113 -16.50 8.66 7.83
N VAL A 114 -16.97 9.03 6.63
CA VAL A 114 -16.39 10.18 5.91
C VAL A 114 -16.57 11.47 6.73
N ASP A 115 -17.76 11.72 7.27
CA ASP A 115 -18.02 12.93 8.05
C ASP A 115 -17.20 12.98 9.35
N LYS A 116 -17.06 11.85 10.04
CA LYS A 116 -16.19 11.74 11.22
C LYS A 116 -14.71 11.94 10.87
N SER A 117 -14.23 11.37 9.77
CA SER A 117 -12.84 11.49 9.35
C SER A 117 -12.50 12.93 8.95
N LEU A 118 -13.39 13.60 8.18
CA LEU A 118 -13.26 15.03 7.85
C LEU A 118 -13.19 15.89 9.12
N HIS A 119 -14.03 15.59 10.11
CA HIS A 119 -14.01 16.29 11.40
C HIS A 119 -12.70 16.09 12.17
N ARG A 120 -12.22 14.84 12.31
CA ARG A 120 -10.96 14.54 13.03
C ARG A 120 -9.73 15.17 12.35
N ILE A 121 -9.68 15.13 11.03
CA ILE A 121 -8.57 15.69 10.23
C ILE A 121 -8.69 17.23 10.14
N GLY A 122 -9.89 17.79 10.32
CA GLY A 122 -10.12 19.22 10.22
C GLY A 122 -10.06 19.74 8.78
N ARG A 123 -10.61 18.99 7.81
CA ARG A 123 -10.66 19.37 6.39
C ARG A 123 -12.08 19.28 5.84
N ASP A 124 -12.36 20.06 4.81
CA ASP A 124 -13.66 20.05 4.10
C ASP A 124 -13.74 18.95 3.03
N HIS A 125 -12.60 18.39 2.63
CA HIS A 125 -12.52 17.25 1.71
C HIS A 125 -11.35 16.33 2.02
N LEU A 126 -11.47 15.09 1.55
CA LEU A 126 -10.38 14.12 1.45
C LEU A 126 -9.91 14.04 -0.01
N ASP A 127 -8.60 13.95 -0.24
CA ASP A 127 -8.07 13.86 -1.61
C ASP A 127 -8.28 12.46 -2.17
N LEU A 128 -8.20 11.43 -1.32
CA LEU A 128 -8.43 10.04 -1.70
C LEU A 128 -9.09 9.28 -0.55
N PHE A 129 -10.13 8.51 -0.84
CA PHE A 129 -10.78 7.67 0.17
C PHE A 129 -10.79 6.21 -0.26
N TYR A 130 -10.34 5.30 0.60
CA TYR A 130 -10.33 3.87 0.31
C TYR A 130 -11.51 3.15 0.95
N LEU A 131 -12.14 2.27 0.16
CA LEU A 131 -12.90 1.14 0.72
C LEU A 131 -11.87 0.15 1.29
N HIS A 132 -11.73 0.10 2.62
CA HIS A 132 -10.59 -0.52 3.30
C HIS A 132 -10.47 -2.05 3.09
N HIS A 133 -11.60 -2.73 2.83
CA HIS A 133 -11.62 -4.16 2.52
C HIS A 133 -12.90 -4.50 1.74
N TRP A 134 -12.90 -5.58 0.96
CA TRP A 134 -14.11 -6.13 0.33
C TRP A 134 -15.23 -6.39 1.35
N ASP A 135 -16.45 -5.96 1.06
CA ASP A 135 -17.67 -6.33 1.80
C ASP A 135 -18.56 -7.20 0.91
N GLY A 136 -18.80 -8.44 1.35
CA GLY A 136 -19.61 -9.41 0.62
C GLY A 136 -21.09 -9.39 0.96
N GLU A 137 -21.50 -8.59 1.95
CA GLU A 137 -22.89 -8.55 2.43
C GLU A 137 -23.64 -7.34 1.86
N THR A 138 -23.00 -6.16 1.81
CA THR A 138 -23.61 -4.98 1.20
C THR A 138 -23.75 -5.17 -0.31
N PRO A 139 -24.94 -4.91 -0.91
CA PRO A 139 -25.08 -4.88 -2.36
C PRO A 139 -24.07 -3.93 -2.99
N LEU A 140 -23.29 -4.42 -3.95
CA LEU A 140 -22.16 -3.66 -4.50
C LEU A 140 -22.61 -2.35 -5.17
N GLU A 141 -23.80 -2.35 -5.79
CA GLU A 141 -24.44 -1.16 -6.35
C GLU A 141 -24.68 -0.09 -5.30
N GLU A 142 -25.07 -0.45 -4.07
CA GLU A 142 -25.24 0.50 -2.97
C GLU A 142 -23.91 1.13 -2.57
N THR A 143 -22.88 0.30 -2.38
CA THR A 143 -21.54 0.77 -2.03
C THR A 143 -21.01 1.73 -3.09
N LEU A 144 -21.03 1.33 -4.36
CA LEU A 144 -20.46 2.13 -5.46
C LEU A 144 -21.28 3.38 -5.78
N GLN A 145 -22.61 3.33 -5.64
CA GLN A 145 -23.45 4.54 -5.72
C GLN A 145 -23.13 5.52 -4.58
N THR A 146 -22.83 5.01 -3.38
CA THR A 146 -22.42 5.86 -2.24
C THR A 146 -21.08 6.54 -2.54
N MET A 147 -20.11 5.81 -3.08
CA MET A 147 -18.83 6.35 -3.51
C MET A 147 -18.97 7.42 -4.60
N ASP A 148 -19.81 7.16 -5.61
CA ASP A 148 -20.14 8.14 -6.66
C ASP A 148 -20.74 9.42 -6.07
N GLY A 149 -21.71 9.29 -5.15
CA GLY A 149 -22.32 10.42 -4.45
C GLY A 149 -21.30 11.22 -3.63
N LEU A 150 -20.40 10.55 -2.90
CA LEU A 150 -19.34 11.19 -2.14
C LEU A 150 -18.40 12.00 -3.03
N VAL A 151 -17.96 11.46 -4.17
CA VAL A 151 -17.13 12.20 -5.13
C VAL A 151 -17.89 13.40 -5.69
N ARG A 152 -19.13 13.21 -6.15
CA ARG A 152 -19.95 14.30 -6.72
C ARG A 152 -20.29 15.40 -5.71
N SER A 153 -20.40 15.05 -4.43
CA SER A 153 -20.62 16.04 -3.36
C SER A 153 -19.39 16.89 -3.06
N GLY A 154 -18.20 16.47 -3.50
CA GLY A 154 -16.95 17.13 -3.18
C GLY A 154 -16.41 16.82 -1.78
N LYS A 155 -17.01 15.91 -1.01
CA LYS A 155 -16.42 15.44 0.26
C LYS A 155 -15.16 14.61 0.05
N ILE A 156 -15.05 13.92 -1.09
CA ILE A 156 -13.84 13.23 -1.52
C ILE A 156 -13.51 13.63 -2.97
N ARG A 157 -12.23 13.68 -3.36
CA ARG A 157 -11.81 13.99 -4.75
C ARG A 157 -11.70 12.73 -5.59
N TYR A 158 -11.08 11.69 -5.04
CA TYR A 158 -10.91 10.38 -5.65
C TYR A 158 -11.24 9.28 -4.64
N TYR A 159 -11.45 8.06 -5.14
CA TYR A 159 -11.53 6.90 -4.27
C TYR A 159 -10.76 5.71 -4.84
N GLY A 160 -10.41 4.80 -3.94
CA GLY A 160 -9.76 3.55 -4.25
C GLY A 160 -10.38 2.38 -3.50
N VAL A 161 -9.86 1.19 -3.77
CA VAL A 161 -10.19 -0.04 -3.04
C VAL A 161 -8.96 -0.56 -2.33
N SER A 162 -9.11 -1.26 -1.22
CA SER A 162 -8.01 -1.93 -0.54
C SER A 162 -8.40 -3.37 -0.27
N ASN A 163 -7.45 -4.31 -0.45
CA ASN A 163 -7.65 -5.73 -0.19
C ASN A 163 -8.79 -6.37 -1.01
N TYR A 164 -8.91 -5.99 -2.29
CA TYR A 164 -9.81 -6.62 -3.26
C TYR A 164 -9.04 -7.63 -4.09
N THR A 165 -9.61 -8.81 -4.31
CA THR A 165 -9.09 -9.76 -5.31
C THR A 165 -9.37 -9.27 -6.74
N GLY A 166 -8.70 -9.85 -7.74
CA GLY A 166 -8.88 -9.49 -9.15
C GLY A 166 -10.34 -9.54 -9.60
N TRP A 167 -11.05 -10.64 -9.34
CA TRP A 167 -12.46 -10.76 -9.72
C TRP A 167 -13.39 -9.75 -9.02
N GLN A 168 -13.09 -9.38 -7.76
CA GLN A 168 -13.86 -8.38 -7.02
C GLN A 168 -13.64 -6.99 -7.61
N LEU A 169 -12.40 -6.63 -7.94
CA LEU A 169 -12.08 -5.38 -8.63
C LEU A 169 -12.80 -5.33 -9.98
N MET A 170 -12.68 -6.38 -10.79
CA MET A 170 -13.35 -6.47 -12.10
C MET A 170 -14.88 -6.35 -11.99
N LYS A 171 -15.48 -6.98 -10.97
CA LYS A 171 -16.91 -6.83 -10.69
C LYS A 171 -17.28 -5.38 -10.34
N ALA A 172 -16.49 -4.72 -9.50
CA ALA A 172 -16.71 -3.31 -9.15
C ALA A 172 -16.58 -2.39 -10.37
N MET A 173 -15.53 -2.58 -11.18
CA MET A 173 -15.34 -1.83 -12.43
C MET A 173 -16.52 -1.99 -13.38
N LYS A 174 -17.07 -3.22 -13.48
CA LYS A 174 -18.23 -3.48 -14.32
C LYS A 174 -19.50 -2.82 -13.81
N VAL A 175 -19.76 -2.88 -12.50
CA VAL A 175 -20.93 -2.22 -11.90
C VAL A 175 -20.87 -0.70 -12.10
N CYS A 176 -19.69 -0.09 -11.92
CA CYS A 176 -19.53 1.34 -12.19
C CYS A 176 -19.77 1.68 -13.66
N GLU A 177 -19.23 0.89 -14.59
CA GLU A 177 -19.44 1.09 -16.03
C GLU A 177 -20.92 1.04 -16.42
N VAL A 178 -21.65 0.01 -15.98
CA VAL A 178 -23.05 -0.20 -16.35
C VAL A 178 -23.97 0.90 -15.79
N ASN A 179 -23.67 1.42 -14.61
CA ASN A 179 -24.50 2.42 -13.94
C ASN A 179 -24.02 3.86 -14.17
N GLY A 180 -22.89 4.06 -14.87
CA GLY A 180 -22.28 5.38 -15.06
C GLY A 180 -21.73 5.99 -13.77
N PHE A 181 -21.38 5.17 -12.79
CA PHE A 181 -20.73 5.63 -11.57
C PHE A 181 -19.26 5.93 -11.82
N ILE A 182 -18.72 6.87 -11.05
CA ILE A 182 -17.28 7.13 -11.02
C ILE A 182 -16.57 5.84 -10.57
N LYS A 183 -15.51 5.44 -11.29
CA LYS A 183 -14.71 4.24 -11.00
C LYS A 183 -13.64 4.53 -9.94
N PRO A 184 -13.19 3.53 -9.15
CA PRO A 184 -11.98 3.70 -8.34
C PRO A 184 -10.80 4.01 -9.25
N VAL A 185 -9.75 4.65 -8.72
CA VAL A 185 -8.55 5.00 -9.51
C VAL A 185 -7.29 4.31 -9.00
N VAL A 186 -7.32 3.75 -7.80
CA VAL A 186 -6.16 3.10 -7.17
C VAL A 186 -6.61 1.92 -6.31
N GLN A 187 -5.76 0.90 -6.23
CA GLN A 187 -5.87 -0.18 -5.26
C GLN A 187 -4.75 -0.09 -4.23
N GLN A 188 -5.06 -0.34 -2.97
CA GLN A 188 -4.07 -0.48 -1.91
C GLN A 188 -3.93 -1.97 -1.53
N ILE A 189 -2.72 -2.53 -1.66
CA ILE A 189 -2.50 -3.97 -1.53
C ILE A 189 -1.24 -4.29 -0.72
N HIS A 190 -1.21 -5.44 -0.06
CA HIS A 190 0.02 -5.92 0.57
C HIS A 190 0.99 -6.40 -0.50
N TYR A 191 2.17 -5.79 -0.59
CA TYR A 191 3.18 -6.23 -1.55
C TYR A 191 4.60 -5.93 -1.06
N SER A 192 5.40 -6.98 -0.96
CA SER A 192 6.81 -6.92 -0.55
C SER A 192 7.60 -8.02 -1.27
N PRO A 193 8.95 -8.00 -1.22
CA PRO A 193 9.75 -9.11 -1.74
C PRO A 193 9.36 -10.49 -1.20
N TYR A 194 8.86 -10.60 0.03
CA TYR A 194 8.41 -11.87 0.61
C TYR A 194 6.95 -12.22 0.25
N SER A 195 6.06 -11.22 0.27
CA SER A 195 4.62 -11.39 0.00
C SER A 195 4.26 -10.83 -1.36
N ARG A 196 4.26 -11.72 -2.35
CA ARG A 196 4.11 -11.39 -3.79
C ARG A 196 2.83 -11.96 -4.40
N GLU A 197 1.89 -12.44 -3.59
CA GLU A 197 0.62 -13.03 -4.03
C GLU A 197 -0.24 -12.05 -4.84
N ALA A 198 -0.05 -10.75 -4.62
CA ALA A 198 -0.69 -9.69 -5.39
C ALA A 198 -0.37 -9.74 -6.90
N GLU A 199 0.77 -10.34 -7.29
CA GLU A 199 1.19 -10.48 -8.69
C GLU A 199 0.27 -11.42 -9.49
N TYR A 200 -0.50 -12.29 -8.84
CA TYR A 200 -1.37 -13.23 -9.55
C TYR A 200 -2.59 -12.57 -10.19
N GLU A 201 -3.26 -11.68 -9.46
CA GLU A 201 -4.58 -11.18 -9.86
C GLU A 201 -4.75 -9.69 -9.60
N MET A 202 -4.22 -9.17 -8.47
CA MET A 202 -4.49 -7.79 -8.07
C MET A 202 -3.75 -6.81 -8.98
N ILE A 203 -2.44 -6.99 -9.16
CA ILE A 203 -1.61 -6.17 -10.05
C ILE A 203 -2.08 -6.25 -11.52
N PRO A 204 -2.21 -7.45 -12.14
CA PRO A 204 -2.65 -7.53 -13.54
C PRO A 204 -4.06 -6.96 -13.76
N ALA A 205 -5.02 -7.20 -12.86
CA ALA A 205 -6.34 -6.58 -12.97
C ALA A 205 -6.27 -5.05 -12.86
N GLY A 206 -5.37 -4.52 -12.01
CA GLY A 206 -5.13 -3.10 -11.91
C GLY A 206 -4.57 -2.51 -13.21
N ILE A 207 -3.57 -3.16 -13.80
CA ILE A 207 -2.96 -2.75 -15.08
C ILE A 207 -4.00 -2.76 -16.20
N ASP A 208 -4.76 -3.84 -16.34
CA ASP A 208 -5.82 -3.98 -17.36
C ASP A 208 -6.87 -2.87 -17.26
N GLN A 209 -7.27 -2.53 -16.04
CA GLN A 209 -8.31 -1.53 -15.79
C GLN A 209 -7.79 -0.09 -15.66
N GLY A 210 -6.48 0.15 -15.81
CA GLY A 210 -5.88 1.47 -15.67
C GLY A 210 -5.94 2.02 -14.24
N ILE A 211 -5.89 1.13 -13.25
CA ILE A 211 -5.87 1.41 -11.81
C ILE A 211 -4.42 1.37 -11.32
N GLY A 212 -4.00 2.38 -10.56
CA GLY A 212 -2.68 2.38 -9.95
C GLY A 212 -2.62 1.49 -8.70
N THR A 213 -1.43 1.11 -8.30
CA THR A 213 -1.20 0.31 -7.08
C THR A 213 -0.41 1.11 -6.06
N GLN A 214 -0.97 1.21 -4.85
CA GLN A 214 -0.27 1.65 -3.65
C GLN A 214 0.04 0.44 -2.77
N SER A 215 1.32 0.11 -2.57
CA SER A 215 1.66 -0.98 -1.65
C SER A 215 1.57 -0.53 -0.19
N TRP A 216 0.96 -1.34 0.66
CA TRP A 216 1.02 -1.21 2.12
C TRP A 216 1.92 -2.29 2.74
N SER A 217 2.51 -2.00 3.90
CA SER A 217 3.52 -2.82 4.58
C SER A 217 4.66 -3.32 3.67
N PRO A 218 5.30 -2.46 2.86
CA PRO A 218 6.37 -2.89 1.96
C PRO A 218 7.56 -3.55 2.68
N LEU A 219 7.79 -3.20 3.95
CA LEU A 219 8.83 -3.77 4.82
C LEU A 219 8.34 -4.95 5.67
N GLY A 220 7.15 -5.49 5.41
CA GLY A 220 6.57 -6.59 6.17
C GLY A 220 6.46 -6.29 7.67
N MET A 221 5.97 -5.10 8.05
CA MET A 221 5.92 -4.64 9.46
C MET A 221 7.27 -4.73 10.21
N GLY A 222 8.37 -4.62 9.48
CA GLY A 222 9.73 -4.67 10.03
C GLY A 222 10.48 -5.98 9.77
N LEU A 223 9.82 -7.01 9.24
CA LEU A 223 10.45 -8.29 8.88
C LEU A 223 11.57 -8.11 7.85
N LEU A 224 11.40 -7.17 6.91
CA LEU A 224 12.37 -6.88 5.85
C LEU A 224 13.25 -5.67 6.19
N THR A 225 13.79 -5.64 7.42
CA THR A 225 14.71 -4.58 7.88
C THR A 225 16.13 -5.09 8.13
N GLY A 226 16.37 -6.40 7.99
CA GLY A 226 17.63 -7.06 8.36
C GLY A 226 17.77 -7.41 9.84
N LYS A 227 16.81 -7.00 10.68
CA LYS A 227 16.79 -7.31 12.12
C LYS A 227 16.33 -8.73 12.43
N PHE A 228 15.60 -9.36 11.50
CA PHE A 228 15.11 -10.74 11.62
C PHE A 228 15.98 -11.65 10.76
N ARG A 229 16.79 -12.51 11.39
CA ARG A 229 17.69 -13.48 10.74
C ARG A 229 17.63 -14.83 11.44
N ARG A 230 18.14 -15.89 10.81
CA ARG A 230 18.14 -17.27 11.36
C ARG A 230 18.68 -17.36 12.79
N ASP A 231 19.77 -16.64 13.07
CA ASP A 231 20.41 -16.64 14.39
C ASP A 231 20.10 -15.39 15.22
N GLN A 232 19.21 -14.53 14.73
CA GLN A 232 18.88 -13.25 15.36
C GLN A 232 17.37 -12.99 15.29
N HIS A 233 16.70 -13.36 16.36
CA HIS A 233 15.33 -12.92 16.62
C HIS A 233 15.39 -11.74 17.60
N PRO A 234 14.94 -10.53 17.21
CA PRO A 234 14.95 -9.41 18.12
C PRO A 234 14.06 -9.73 19.35
N GLU A 235 14.63 -9.60 20.55
CA GLU A 235 13.95 -9.93 21.81
C GLU A 235 12.79 -8.96 22.16
N SER A 236 12.78 -7.75 21.58
CA SER A 236 11.68 -6.78 21.66
C SER A 236 11.95 -5.58 20.72
N GLY A 237 10.90 -4.88 20.28
CA GLY A 237 11.01 -3.62 19.52
C GLY A 237 10.64 -3.67 18.03
N ALA A 238 10.41 -4.85 17.46
CA ALA A 238 9.79 -4.98 16.14
C ALA A 238 8.26 -5.04 16.31
N ARG A 239 7.49 -4.46 15.37
CA ARG A 239 6.02 -4.40 15.45
C ARG A 239 5.37 -5.78 15.68
N MET A 240 6.02 -6.87 15.25
CA MET A 240 5.58 -8.25 15.50
C MET A 240 5.81 -8.77 16.94
N ALA A 241 6.75 -8.17 17.70
CA ALA A 241 7.13 -8.61 19.05
C ALA A 241 6.40 -7.83 20.17
N ASP A 242 5.99 -6.59 19.90
CA ASP A 242 5.42 -5.69 20.93
C ASP A 242 3.88 -5.77 21.06
N GLY A 243 3.20 -6.52 20.18
CA GLY A 243 1.75 -6.72 20.21
C GLY A 243 1.15 -6.96 18.82
N ASP A 244 0.05 -7.72 18.79
CA ASP A 244 -0.90 -7.91 17.68
C ASP A 244 -0.45 -8.33 16.26
N GLY A 245 0.79 -8.80 16.06
CA GLY A 245 1.38 -9.32 14.79
C GLY A 245 0.59 -10.38 13.99
N SER A 246 -0.69 -10.54 14.26
CA SER A 246 -1.75 -11.26 13.56
C SER A 246 -2.01 -10.85 12.11
N GLU A 247 -1.69 -9.62 11.67
CA GLU A 247 -2.03 -9.17 10.32
C GLU A 247 -1.11 -9.79 9.26
N LEU A 248 0.20 -9.92 9.55
CA LEU A 248 1.15 -10.58 8.65
C LEU A 248 1.38 -12.04 9.02
N ARG A 249 1.06 -12.92 8.06
CA ARG A 249 1.26 -14.36 8.20
C ARG A 249 2.58 -14.77 7.58
N VAL A 250 3.56 -15.13 8.41
CA VAL A 250 4.78 -15.80 7.96
C VAL A 250 4.52 -17.30 7.91
N ALA A 251 4.16 -17.80 6.72
CA ALA A 251 3.93 -19.22 6.50
C ALA A 251 5.23 -20.05 6.49
N ASP A 252 6.34 -19.45 6.06
CA ASP A 252 7.64 -20.11 5.94
C ASP A 252 8.76 -19.15 6.38
N TRP A 253 9.29 -19.38 7.58
CA TRP A 253 10.36 -18.58 8.16
C TRP A 253 11.69 -18.77 7.45
N GLU A 254 12.01 -19.98 6.99
CA GLU A 254 13.27 -20.23 6.26
C GLU A 254 13.28 -19.50 4.92
N ARG A 255 12.15 -19.48 4.21
CA ARG A 255 11.99 -18.65 3.01
C ARG A 255 12.14 -17.17 3.34
N LEU A 256 11.53 -16.67 4.41
CA LEU A 256 11.69 -15.28 4.83
C LEU A 256 13.16 -14.94 5.07
N TYR A 257 13.91 -15.79 5.78
CA TYR A 257 15.33 -15.56 6.01
C TYR A 257 16.15 -15.58 4.72
N GLY A 258 15.87 -16.50 3.80
CA GLY A 258 16.50 -16.52 2.48
C GLY A 258 16.28 -15.22 1.70
N VAL A 259 15.07 -14.64 1.78
CA VAL A 259 14.78 -13.33 1.20
C VAL A 259 15.59 -12.23 1.88
N VAL A 260 15.67 -12.23 3.22
CA VAL A 260 16.44 -11.22 3.97
C VAL A 260 17.95 -11.30 3.65
N ASP A 261 18.51 -12.49 3.49
CA ASP A 261 19.92 -12.66 3.13
C ASP A 261 20.23 -12.05 1.76
N VAL A 262 19.38 -12.34 0.76
CA VAL A 262 19.55 -11.78 -0.59
C VAL A 262 19.40 -10.26 -0.59
N LEU A 263 18.44 -9.73 0.17
CA LEU A 263 18.28 -8.28 0.31
C LEU A 263 19.52 -7.63 0.96
N ASP A 264 20.15 -8.30 1.92
CA ASP A 264 21.38 -7.83 2.57
C ASP A 264 22.57 -7.82 1.61
N GLU A 265 22.74 -8.87 0.81
CA GLU A 265 23.77 -8.92 -0.22
C GLU A 265 23.61 -7.79 -1.25
N VAL A 266 22.38 -7.58 -1.75
CA VAL A 266 22.05 -6.49 -2.68
C VAL A 266 22.29 -5.12 -2.04
N ALA A 267 21.92 -4.95 -0.77
CA ALA A 267 22.14 -3.71 -0.02
C ALA A 267 23.64 -3.40 0.11
N GLN A 268 24.47 -4.39 0.40
CA GLN A 268 25.93 -4.22 0.45
C GLN A 268 26.53 -3.84 -0.91
N ARG A 269 26.08 -4.47 -2.00
CA ARG A 269 26.53 -4.11 -3.37
C ARG A 269 26.20 -2.66 -3.74
N ASN A 270 25.06 -2.16 -3.28
CA ASN A 270 24.56 -0.82 -3.58
C ASN A 270 24.93 0.24 -2.53
N ASN A 271 25.68 -0.11 -1.48
CA ASN A 271 25.97 0.77 -0.34
C ASN A 271 24.68 1.41 0.23
N ALA A 272 23.63 0.59 0.37
CA ALA A 272 22.30 0.97 0.80
C ALA A 272 21.89 0.18 2.04
N THR A 273 20.77 0.55 2.66
CA THR A 273 20.12 -0.27 3.68
C THR A 273 19.09 -1.23 3.06
N ILE A 274 18.81 -2.35 3.72
CA ILE A 274 17.77 -3.29 3.25
C ILE A 274 16.43 -2.59 3.01
N PRO A 275 15.92 -1.72 3.91
CA PRO A 275 14.71 -0.95 3.64
C PRO A 275 14.77 -0.12 2.35
N GLN A 276 15.89 0.54 2.07
CA GLN A 276 16.06 1.33 0.84
C GLN A 276 16.01 0.47 -0.42
N VAL A 277 16.65 -0.71 -0.40
CA VAL A 277 16.61 -1.70 -1.49
C VAL A 277 15.19 -2.22 -1.71
N VAL A 278 14.48 -2.60 -0.64
CA VAL A 278 13.10 -3.10 -0.73
C VAL A 278 12.18 -2.06 -1.39
N LEU A 279 12.27 -0.80 -0.97
CA LEU A 279 11.47 0.28 -1.54
C LEU A 279 11.85 0.58 -3.00
N ALA A 280 13.15 0.58 -3.32
CA ALA A 280 13.61 0.80 -4.70
C ALA A 280 13.09 -0.30 -5.63
N TRP A 281 13.22 -1.56 -5.23
CA TRP A 281 12.69 -2.71 -5.97
C TRP A 281 11.18 -2.60 -6.18
N LEU A 282 10.41 -2.25 -5.14
CA LEU A 282 8.96 -2.09 -5.23
C LEU A 282 8.54 -0.96 -6.18
N LEU A 283 9.29 0.14 -6.24
CA LEU A 283 8.98 1.29 -7.10
C LEU A 283 9.21 1.03 -8.59
N GLU A 284 9.88 -0.07 -8.94
CA GLU A 284 10.10 -0.53 -10.32
C GLU A 284 9.06 -1.56 -10.77
N ARG A 285 8.20 -2.04 -9.85
CA ARG A 285 7.23 -3.10 -10.16
C ARG A 285 6.10 -2.58 -11.05
N PRO A 286 5.62 -3.39 -12.01
CA PRO A 286 4.50 -3.00 -12.87
C PRO A 286 3.27 -2.56 -12.08
N GLY A 287 2.67 -1.45 -12.50
CA GLY A 287 1.45 -0.90 -11.88
C GLY A 287 1.66 -0.21 -10.53
N VAL A 288 2.83 -0.31 -9.88
CA VAL A 288 3.10 0.37 -8.61
C VAL A 288 3.38 1.85 -8.84
N THR A 289 2.54 2.70 -8.25
CA THR A 289 2.63 4.17 -8.39
C THR A 289 3.03 4.85 -7.09
N ASN A 290 2.80 4.23 -5.94
CA ASN A 290 3.14 4.76 -4.62
C ASN A 290 3.38 3.63 -3.59
N LEU A 291 4.16 3.88 -2.54
CA LEU A 291 4.35 2.99 -1.39
C LEU A 291 3.96 3.72 -0.10
N ALA A 292 3.03 3.16 0.67
CA ALA A 292 2.71 3.66 2.01
C ALA A 292 3.70 3.09 3.04
N VAL A 293 4.51 3.98 3.62
CA VAL A 293 5.61 3.64 4.55
C VAL A 293 5.47 4.41 5.85
N GLY A 294 5.50 3.70 6.98
CA GLY A 294 5.51 4.32 8.30
C GLY A 294 6.92 4.39 8.88
N ALA A 295 7.22 5.49 9.57
CA ALA A 295 8.44 5.65 10.36
C ALA A 295 8.07 6.06 11.79
N ARG A 296 8.85 5.59 12.78
CA ARG A 296 8.68 5.94 14.20
C ARG A 296 9.61 7.08 14.65
N SER A 297 10.51 7.53 13.79
CA SER A 297 11.42 8.63 14.09
C SER A 297 11.87 9.33 12.81
N LEU A 298 12.37 10.55 12.95
CA LEU A 298 12.96 11.30 11.85
C LEU A 298 14.17 10.57 11.24
N GLU A 299 14.97 9.88 12.06
CA GLU A 299 16.11 9.08 11.60
C GLU A 299 15.65 7.94 10.69
N GLN A 300 14.62 7.18 11.09
CA GLN A 300 14.05 6.13 10.24
C GLN A 300 13.48 6.70 8.96
N TRP A 301 12.78 7.84 9.03
CA TRP A 301 12.25 8.47 7.82
C TRP A 301 13.36 8.92 6.87
N ASN A 302 14.43 9.51 7.39
CA ASN A 302 15.60 9.90 6.60
C ASN A 302 16.30 8.70 5.95
N ASP A 303 16.42 7.57 6.66
CA ASP A 303 16.93 6.33 6.09
C ASP A 303 16.05 5.87 4.91
N LEU A 304 14.73 5.84 5.07
CA LEU A 304 13.81 5.42 4.00
C LEU A 304 13.88 6.34 2.77
N LEU A 305 14.07 7.66 2.97
CA LEU A 305 14.24 8.62 1.87
C LEU A 305 15.51 8.37 1.03
N GLY A 306 16.52 7.69 1.60
CA GLY A 306 17.70 7.26 0.86
C GLY A 306 17.39 6.27 -0.27
N THR A 307 16.18 5.69 -0.33
CA THR A 307 15.74 4.84 -1.45
C THR A 307 15.83 5.54 -2.80
N PHE A 308 15.71 6.87 -2.85
CA PHE A 308 15.81 7.65 -4.08
C PHE A 308 17.24 7.74 -4.65
N GLU A 309 18.24 7.34 -3.86
CA GLU A 309 19.64 7.25 -4.28
C GLU A 309 20.04 5.84 -4.72
N VAL A 310 19.18 4.84 -4.50
CA VAL A 310 19.41 3.44 -4.88
C VAL A 310 19.01 3.22 -6.32
N SER A 311 19.89 2.58 -7.10
CA SER A 311 19.62 2.15 -8.47
C SER A 311 19.96 0.67 -8.60
N LEU A 312 18.95 -0.19 -8.64
CA LEU A 312 19.14 -1.63 -8.77
C LEU A 312 19.43 -1.97 -10.23
N ASP A 313 20.47 -2.76 -10.46
CA ASP A 313 20.72 -3.30 -11.80
C ASP A 313 19.86 -4.54 -12.07
N ALA A 314 19.98 -5.10 -13.28
CA ALA A 314 19.22 -6.28 -13.66
C ALA A 314 19.58 -7.51 -12.82
N GLU A 315 20.81 -7.62 -12.31
CA GLU A 315 21.25 -8.74 -11.48
C GLU A 315 20.69 -8.63 -10.06
N ASP A 316 20.71 -7.42 -9.47
CA ASP A 316 20.07 -7.11 -8.19
C ASP A 316 18.57 -7.42 -8.22
N THR A 317 17.86 -6.88 -9.21
CA THR A 317 16.42 -7.10 -9.35
C THR A 317 16.10 -8.58 -9.56
N GLN A 318 16.90 -9.29 -10.35
CA GLN A 318 16.70 -10.73 -10.57
C GLN A 318 16.94 -11.55 -9.30
N ALA A 319 17.96 -11.23 -8.50
CA ALA A 319 18.25 -11.93 -7.25
C ALA A 319 17.08 -11.82 -6.27
N ILE A 320 16.54 -10.60 -6.09
CA ILE A 320 15.36 -10.36 -5.24
C ILE A 320 14.14 -11.11 -5.81
N ASP A 321 13.94 -11.03 -7.13
CA ASP A 321 12.83 -11.70 -7.81
C ASP A 321 12.88 -13.22 -7.65
N ASP A 322 14.06 -13.84 -7.61
CA ASP A 322 14.22 -15.30 -7.45
C ASP A 322 14.05 -15.71 -5.98
N ALA A 323 14.60 -14.95 -5.02
CA ALA A 323 14.49 -15.26 -3.60
C ALA A 323 13.05 -15.18 -3.08
N GLY A 324 12.31 -14.16 -3.55
CA GLY A 324 10.98 -13.83 -3.08
C GLY A 324 9.84 -14.55 -3.79
N ARG A 325 10.10 -15.26 -4.89
CA ARG A 325 9.05 -15.74 -5.80
C ARG A 325 8.13 -16.79 -5.15
N PRO A 326 6.81 -16.64 -5.24
CA PRO A 326 5.89 -17.73 -4.95
C PRO A 326 5.82 -18.68 -6.17
N SER A 327 5.63 -19.98 -5.93
CA SER A 327 5.41 -20.94 -7.02
C SER A 327 4.13 -20.60 -7.77
N LEU A 328 4.19 -20.53 -9.11
CA LEU A 328 3.02 -20.25 -9.95
C LEU A 328 1.86 -21.19 -9.61
N ALA A 329 0.75 -20.63 -9.14
CA ALA A 329 -0.47 -21.38 -8.86
C ALA A 329 -1.24 -21.70 -10.15
N TYR A 330 -2.13 -22.70 -10.12
CA TYR A 330 -3.14 -22.85 -11.18
C TYR A 330 -4.09 -21.63 -11.13
N PRO A 331 -4.49 -21.02 -12.26
CA PRO A 331 -4.23 -21.43 -13.65
C PRO A 331 -2.97 -20.84 -14.30
N PHE A 332 -2.20 -20.00 -13.59
CA PHE A 332 -1.09 -19.22 -14.16
C PHE A 332 0.04 -20.08 -14.74
N TRP A 333 0.47 -21.16 -14.07
CA TRP A 333 1.48 -22.06 -14.66
C TRP A 333 0.97 -22.72 -15.95
N HIS A 334 -0.31 -23.08 -16.02
CA HIS A 334 -0.87 -23.74 -17.19
C HIS A 334 -1.01 -22.75 -18.35
N GLN A 335 -1.32 -21.48 -18.07
CA GLN A 335 -1.35 -20.42 -19.07
C GLN A 335 0.05 -20.09 -19.59
N ALA A 336 1.04 -20.06 -18.70
CA ALA A 336 2.45 -19.90 -19.07
C ALA A 336 2.91 -21.00 -20.04
N ASP A 337 2.59 -22.26 -19.71
CA ASP A 337 3.02 -23.42 -20.49
C ASP A 337 2.25 -23.55 -21.83
N MET A 338 0.96 -23.19 -21.86
CA MET A 338 0.05 -23.54 -22.95
C MET A 338 -0.52 -22.36 -23.74
N ALA A 339 -0.31 -21.11 -23.32
CA ALA A 339 -0.94 -19.93 -23.91
C ALA A 339 -0.06 -18.65 -23.88
N SER A 340 1.25 -18.78 -23.63
CA SER A 340 2.18 -17.65 -23.49
C SER A 340 2.31 -16.79 -24.75
N GLU A 341 1.98 -17.34 -25.93
CA GLU A 341 2.04 -16.65 -27.21
C GLU A 341 0.91 -15.62 -27.43
N ARG A 342 -0.09 -15.58 -26.52
CA ARG A 342 -1.26 -14.69 -26.63
C ARG A 342 -1.51 -13.81 -25.41
N MET A 343 -0.50 -13.63 -24.57
CA MET A 343 -0.59 -12.81 -23.36
C MET A 343 -0.67 -11.31 -23.67
N SER A 344 -1.48 -10.59 -22.91
CA SER A 344 -1.53 -9.13 -22.89
C SER A 344 -0.43 -8.55 -22.00
N GLY A 345 -0.23 -7.23 -22.03
CA GLY A 345 0.72 -6.57 -21.12
C GLY A 345 0.38 -6.74 -19.64
N ALA A 346 -0.90 -6.95 -19.29
CA ALA A 346 -1.31 -7.29 -17.93
C ALA A 346 -0.89 -8.72 -17.57
N ASP A 347 -1.11 -9.68 -18.46
CA ASP A 347 -0.70 -11.09 -18.27
C ASP A 347 0.83 -11.21 -18.17
N GLU A 348 1.56 -10.45 -18.99
CA GLU A 348 3.02 -10.37 -18.95
C GLU A 348 3.53 -9.84 -17.60
N SER A 349 2.76 -9.08 -16.83
CA SER A 349 3.17 -8.65 -15.49
C SER A 349 3.27 -9.81 -14.48
N ILE A 350 2.51 -10.89 -14.72
CA ILE A 350 2.56 -12.15 -13.97
C ILE A 350 3.80 -12.96 -14.40
N MET A 351 4.15 -12.86 -15.69
CA MET A 351 5.22 -13.66 -16.32
C MET A 351 6.60 -13.02 -16.27
N ALA A 352 6.69 -11.69 -16.27
CA ALA A 352 7.95 -10.95 -16.20
C ALA A 352 8.74 -11.30 -14.93
N THR A 353 8.03 -11.77 -13.91
CA THR A 353 8.60 -12.29 -12.68
C THR A 353 8.82 -13.79 -12.67
N THR A 354 8.46 -14.56 -13.70
CA THR A 354 8.50 -16.04 -13.70
C THR A 354 9.13 -16.65 -14.96
N LYS A 355 9.58 -15.81 -15.92
CA LYS A 355 10.20 -16.21 -17.20
C LYS A 355 11.30 -17.28 -17.08
N ARG A 356 12.09 -17.28 -16.01
CA ARG A 356 13.16 -18.27 -15.81
C ARG A 356 12.65 -19.66 -15.41
N GLU A 357 11.59 -19.78 -14.61
CA GLU A 357 10.98 -21.11 -14.34
C GLU A 357 10.38 -21.71 -15.61
N ILE A 358 9.83 -20.85 -16.48
CA ILE A 358 9.30 -21.26 -17.78
C ILE A 358 10.47 -21.68 -18.68
N ALA A 359 11.50 -20.84 -18.84
CA ALA A 359 12.70 -21.13 -19.62
C ALA A 359 13.42 -22.42 -19.15
N GLU A 360 13.62 -22.59 -17.85
CA GLU A 360 14.26 -23.77 -17.25
C GLU A 360 13.40 -25.04 -17.39
N LYS A 361 12.06 -24.93 -17.44
CA LYS A 361 11.17 -26.08 -17.71
C LYS A 361 11.05 -26.42 -19.20
N ILE A 362 11.15 -25.44 -20.10
CA ILE A 362 11.08 -25.65 -21.55
C ILE A 362 12.45 -25.90 -22.19
N GLY A 363 13.54 -25.77 -21.43
CA GLY A 363 14.91 -26.05 -21.89
C GLY A 363 15.50 -24.98 -22.81
N GLU A 364 15.11 -23.71 -22.62
CA GLU A 364 15.68 -22.54 -23.30
C GLU A 364 16.80 -21.88 -22.52
#